data_AF-A0A284R167-F1
#
_entry.id   AF-A0A284R167-F1
#
_cell.length_a   1.000
_cell.length_b   1.000
_cell.length_c   1.000
_cell.angle_alpha   90.00
_cell.angle_beta   90.00
_cell.angle_gamma   90.00
#
_symmetry.space_group_name_H-M   'P 1'
#
loop_
_entity.id
_entity.type
_entity.pdbx_description
1 polymer ?
#
loop_
_entity_poly.entity_id
_entity_poly.type
_entity_poly.pdbx_seq_one_letter_code
_entity_poly.pdbx_strand_id
1 'polypeptide(L)'
;MASLVRSVLANQSRSLRGLGVRPSLALPRTALRTPRFAGFATASEDGEAEIPQPNDGPVPFGGEKEGHTDWSKSYYGLSQQAFPKEAADILLAPVDPLDIECKPDGLIYLPEIKYRRILNRAFGPGAWGLAPRSETNVSAKIVSREYALVCQGRLVAIARGEQEYFDVNGVPTATEACKSNALMRCCKDLGIASELWDPRFIREFKAKYCVEIFAEHLPTKKKKKLWRRKDAPKLAYPYQDALHPVRIYCLTPLVVSKHVLNAQVSIRAPCCKKWFDCAECHAESETHPLVRTTEMAFICKKCKKAFRKDMANYEESDEFCPHCDNHYVIEAKTPQAIVGVEGDDARVDARMLKDDRVKQTKKRTIFSRDDFEDRLG
;
A
#
# COMPACT_ATOMS: atom_id res chain seq x y z
N MET A 1 -38.18 -29.14 -6.19
CA MET A 1 -36.85 -29.47 -6.72
C MET A 1 -37.06 -30.15 -8.05
N ALA A 2 -36.66 -29.61 -9.19
CA ALA A 2 -35.90 -28.40 -9.49
C ALA A 2 -36.60 -27.81 -10.75
N SER A 3 -37.05 -26.57 -10.75
CA SER A 3 -36.24 -25.39 -11.01
C SER A 3 -36.90 -24.14 -10.43
N LEU A 4 -36.35 -23.66 -9.33
CA LEU A 4 -36.35 -22.23 -8.97
C LEU A 4 -35.05 -21.61 -9.51
N VAL A 5 -34.75 -21.98 -10.77
CA VAL A 5 -33.49 -21.85 -11.51
C VAL A 5 -33.88 -21.92 -12.99
N ARG A 6 -33.41 -21.06 -13.89
CA ARG A 6 -33.61 -21.29 -15.35
C ARG A 6 -32.69 -22.43 -15.85
N SER A 7 -32.94 -23.66 -15.39
CA SER A 7 -32.22 -24.88 -15.81
C SER A 7 -33.00 -26.20 -15.74
N VAL A 8 -34.35 -26.22 -15.74
CA VAL A 8 -35.11 -27.50 -15.82
C VAL A 8 -36.28 -27.52 -16.81
N LEU A 9 -36.60 -26.45 -17.55
CA LEU A 9 -37.65 -26.56 -18.59
C LEU A 9 -37.29 -25.85 -19.90
N ALA A 10 -36.14 -26.20 -20.47
CA ALA A 10 -35.86 -25.96 -21.89
C ALA A 10 -34.80 -26.95 -22.38
N ASN A 11 -35.17 -28.21 -22.58
CA ASN A 11 -34.39 -29.09 -23.44
C ASN A 11 -35.28 -30.16 -24.07
N GLN A 12 -35.95 -29.82 -25.18
CA GLN A 12 -36.36 -30.73 -26.25
C GLN A 12 -37.00 -29.97 -27.43
N SER A 13 -36.18 -29.50 -28.38
CA SER A 13 -36.40 -29.64 -29.83
C SER A 13 -35.20 -29.10 -30.62
N ARG A 14 -34.75 -29.90 -31.58
CA ARG A 14 -33.53 -29.82 -32.39
C ARG A 14 -33.67 -28.89 -33.61
N SER A 15 -32.51 -28.35 -34.04
CA SER A 15 -32.00 -28.23 -35.43
C SER A 15 -32.61 -27.16 -36.38
N LEU A 16 -31.76 -26.24 -36.90
CA LEU A 16 -31.18 -26.27 -38.26
C LEU A 16 -30.45 -24.95 -38.63
N ARG A 17 -29.19 -25.08 -39.14
CA ARG A 17 -28.43 -24.31 -40.18
C ARG A 17 -28.32 -22.77 -40.04
N GLY A 18 -27.23 -22.07 -40.39
CA GLY A 18 -26.00 -22.33 -41.13
C GLY A 18 -25.51 -21.02 -41.78
N LEU A 19 -24.23 -20.97 -42.19
CA LEU A 19 -23.51 -19.89 -42.93
C LEU A 19 -23.12 -18.67 -42.07
N GLY A 20 -21.92 -18.08 -42.12
CA GLY A 20 -20.79 -18.17 -43.02
C GLY A 20 -20.10 -16.78 -43.05
N VAL A 21 -18.83 -16.75 -43.43
CA VAL A 21 -18.04 -15.56 -43.87
C VAL A 21 -17.12 -14.88 -42.84
N ARG A 22 -15.81 -14.94 -43.14
CA ARG A 22 -14.68 -14.17 -42.59
C ARG A 22 -14.64 -12.77 -43.23
N PRO A 23 -13.92 -11.80 -42.62
CA PRO A 23 -12.77 -11.30 -43.37
C PRO A 23 -11.51 -11.04 -42.54
N SER A 24 -10.41 -11.08 -43.30
CA SER A 24 -9.03 -10.76 -42.98
C SER A 24 -8.78 -9.26 -43.10
N LEU A 25 -8.06 -8.64 -42.15
CA LEU A 25 -7.29 -7.42 -42.42
C LEU A 25 -5.97 -7.45 -41.63
N ALA A 26 -4.89 -7.57 -42.38
CA ALA A 26 -3.53 -7.30 -41.95
C ALA A 26 -3.29 -5.78 -41.88
N LEU A 27 -2.55 -5.32 -40.87
CA LEU A 27 -2.01 -3.97 -40.78
C LEU A 27 -0.47 -4.06 -40.78
N PRO A 28 0.24 -3.26 -41.61
CA PRO A 28 1.69 -3.28 -41.68
C PRO A 28 2.34 -2.43 -40.58
N ARG A 29 3.54 -2.87 -40.17
CA ARG A 29 4.49 -2.17 -39.32
C ARG A 29 5.04 -0.93 -40.04
N THR A 30 5.01 0.22 -39.38
CA THR A 30 5.81 1.40 -39.74
C THR A 30 6.68 1.82 -38.57
N ALA A 31 7.98 1.86 -38.83
CA ALA A 31 9.03 2.29 -37.91
C ALA A 31 9.00 3.82 -37.76
N LEU A 32 8.95 4.31 -36.53
CA LEU A 32 9.09 5.73 -36.21
C LEU A 32 10.56 6.08 -36.03
N ARG A 33 11.01 6.98 -36.90
CA ARG A 33 12.36 7.53 -37.01
C ARG A 33 12.40 8.84 -36.21
N THR A 34 13.36 8.98 -35.31
CA THR A 34 13.59 10.17 -34.48
C THR A 34 14.06 11.36 -35.33
N PRO A 35 13.55 12.59 -35.13
CA PRO A 35 14.10 13.76 -35.81
C PRO A 35 15.31 14.32 -35.05
N ARG A 36 16.37 14.62 -35.81
CA ARG A 36 17.49 15.48 -35.42
C ARG A 36 17.04 16.93 -35.53
N PHE A 37 17.27 17.73 -34.49
CA PHE A 37 17.07 19.18 -34.53
C PHE A 37 18.32 19.90 -35.06
N ALA A 38 18.10 20.79 -36.01
CA ALA A 38 19.08 21.71 -36.58
C ALA A 38 19.20 22.96 -35.70
N GLY A 39 20.41 23.53 -35.63
CA GLY A 39 20.69 24.78 -34.92
C GLY A 39 20.27 26.03 -35.71
N PHE A 40 20.08 27.13 -34.98
CA PHE A 40 20.17 28.50 -35.46
C PHE A 40 20.56 29.45 -34.31
N ALA A 41 21.09 30.61 -34.67
CA ALA A 41 21.99 31.48 -33.90
C ALA A 41 21.36 32.51 -32.94
N THR A 42 22.21 32.93 -31.99
CA THR A 42 22.37 34.17 -31.19
C THR A 42 21.28 35.27 -31.14
N ALA A 43 20.89 35.69 -29.92
CA ALA A 43 20.94 37.08 -29.43
C ALA A 43 20.56 37.23 -27.92
N SER A 44 21.32 38.12 -27.24
CA SER A 44 21.05 38.97 -26.06
C SER A 44 20.72 38.40 -24.65
N GLU A 45 21.68 38.65 -23.75
CA GLU A 45 21.61 39.14 -22.36
C GLU A 45 20.29 39.03 -21.58
N ASP A 46 20.31 38.24 -20.49
CA ASP A 46 19.79 38.61 -19.17
C ASP A 46 20.28 37.60 -18.11
N GLY A 47 20.71 38.10 -16.96
CA GLY A 47 21.59 37.43 -16.00
C GLY A 47 21.16 36.07 -15.46
N GLU A 48 22.07 35.09 -15.56
CA GLU A 48 22.03 33.84 -14.81
C GLU A 48 22.44 34.10 -13.36
N ALA A 49 21.50 33.89 -12.43
CA ALA A 49 21.82 33.74 -11.02
C ALA A 49 22.67 32.48 -10.84
N GLU A 50 23.95 32.68 -10.54
CA GLU A 50 24.93 31.62 -10.32
C GLU A 50 24.51 30.76 -9.11
N ILE A 51 24.27 29.47 -9.33
CA ILE A 51 24.05 28.49 -8.26
C ILE A 51 25.39 28.34 -7.52
N PRO A 52 25.49 28.60 -6.21
CA PRO A 52 26.76 28.47 -5.50
C PRO A 52 27.26 27.02 -5.58
N GLN A 53 28.39 26.82 -6.26
CA GLN A 53 29.08 25.54 -6.29
C GLN A 53 29.56 25.20 -4.86
N PRO A 54 29.38 23.97 -4.37
CA PRO A 54 29.91 23.56 -3.08
C PRO A 54 31.45 23.64 -3.13
N ASN A 55 32.02 24.42 -2.23
CA ASN A 55 33.47 24.53 -2.12
C ASN A 55 33.99 23.30 -1.34
N ASP A 56 34.35 22.24 -2.06
CA ASP A 56 34.83 20.95 -1.50
C ASP A 56 36.31 21.00 -1.03
N GLY A 57 36.89 22.20 -0.91
CA GLY A 57 38.27 22.37 -0.47
C GLY A 57 38.46 22.01 1.02
N PRO A 58 39.54 21.28 1.39
CA PRO A 58 39.83 21.00 2.79
C PRO A 58 40.09 22.32 3.54
N VAL A 59 39.32 22.54 4.60
CA VAL A 59 39.44 23.72 5.47
C VAL A 59 40.78 23.62 6.23
N PRO A 60 41.58 24.69 6.32
CA PRO A 60 42.89 24.63 6.98
C PRO A 60 42.74 24.23 8.46
N PHE A 61 43.53 23.24 8.88
CA PHE A 61 43.63 22.77 10.27
C PHE A 61 44.26 23.87 11.14
N GLY A 62 43.42 24.66 11.80
CA GLY A 62 43.87 25.59 12.84
C GLY A 62 44.18 24.82 14.12
N GLY A 63 45.46 24.77 14.51
CA GLY A 63 45.85 24.32 15.85
C GLY A 63 45.33 25.31 16.90
N GLU A 64 44.45 24.87 17.78
CA GLU A 64 43.85 25.72 18.82
C GLU A 64 44.76 25.79 20.06
N LYS A 65 44.86 27.00 20.63
CA LYS A 65 45.53 27.27 21.91
C LYS A 65 44.61 26.91 23.08
N GLU A 66 45.21 26.45 24.18
CA GLU A 66 44.53 26.06 25.43
C GLU A 66 43.56 27.13 25.93
N GLY A 67 42.26 26.78 25.98
CA GLY A 67 41.26 27.53 26.75
C GLY A 67 39.87 27.65 26.10
N HIS A 68 39.75 27.67 24.77
CA HIS A 68 38.45 27.84 24.11
C HIS A 68 38.43 27.20 22.71
N THR A 69 37.90 25.99 22.60
CA THR A 69 37.67 25.29 21.33
C THR A 69 36.54 25.98 20.56
N ASP A 70 36.82 26.47 19.36
CA ASP A 70 35.82 27.02 18.46
C ASP A 70 35.19 25.89 17.64
N TRP A 71 34.04 25.41 18.11
CA TRP A 71 33.29 24.33 17.47
C TRP A 71 32.77 24.65 16.06
N SER A 72 32.83 25.91 15.61
CA SER A 72 32.45 26.26 14.24
C SER A 72 33.44 25.73 13.19
N LYS A 73 34.71 25.60 13.58
CA LYS A 73 35.82 25.21 12.67
C LYS A 73 36.63 24.01 13.17
N SER A 74 36.62 23.75 14.47
CA SER A 74 37.44 22.73 15.10
C SER A 74 36.97 21.31 14.78
N TYR A 75 37.94 20.41 14.62
CA TYR A 75 37.74 18.95 14.53
C TYR A 75 38.25 18.23 15.80
N TYR A 76 38.39 18.97 16.90
CA TYR A 76 38.92 18.45 18.15
C TYR A 76 38.15 17.23 18.66
N GLY A 77 38.88 16.18 19.06
CA GLY A 77 38.29 14.96 19.61
C GLY A 77 37.75 13.97 18.58
N LEU A 78 37.69 14.33 17.29
CA LEU A 78 37.17 13.43 16.25
C LEU A 78 38.08 12.22 16.07
N SER A 79 37.51 11.02 16.17
CA SER A 79 38.22 9.75 16.02
C SER A 79 39.40 9.52 16.99
N GLN A 80 39.51 10.29 18.08
CA GLN A 80 40.61 10.15 19.02
C GLN A 80 40.46 8.92 19.94
N GLN A 81 39.24 8.64 20.39
CA GLN A 81 38.96 7.55 21.34
C GLN A 81 37.54 7.02 21.16
N ALA A 82 37.34 5.72 21.38
CA ALA A 82 36.01 5.13 21.49
C ALA A 82 35.24 5.68 22.71
N PHE A 83 33.90 5.55 22.73
CA PHE A 83 33.11 5.81 23.94
C PHE A 83 33.29 4.66 24.94
N PRO A 84 33.06 4.88 26.25
CA PRO A 84 33.03 3.79 27.23
C PRO A 84 32.01 2.73 26.82
N LYS A 85 32.28 1.47 27.16
CA LYS A 85 31.44 0.33 26.77
C LYS A 85 29.98 0.51 27.17
N GLU A 86 29.73 1.01 28.38
CA GLU A 86 28.37 1.30 28.88
C GLU A 86 27.59 2.25 27.96
N ALA A 87 28.24 3.31 27.47
CA ALA A 87 27.60 4.23 26.52
C ALA A 87 27.43 3.57 25.14
N ALA A 88 28.44 2.83 24.66
CA ALA A 88 28.37 2.13 23.38
C ALA A 88 27.21 1.11 23.35
N ASP A 89 27.01 0.35 24.42
CA ASP A 89 25.93 -0.63 24.55
C ASP A 89 24.55 0.05 24.48
N ILE A 90 24.41 1.24 25.08
CA ILE A 90 23.18 2.03 25.03
C ILE A 90 22.91 2.59 23.62
N LEU A 91 23.95 3.04 22.93
CA LEU A 91 23.86 3.65 21.59
C LEU A 91 23.54 2.62 20.51
N LEU A 92 24.11 1.42 20.63
CA LEU A 92 23.93 0.30 19.70
C LEU A 92 22.73 -0.59 20.04
N ALA A 93 22.01 -0.30 21.12
CA ALA A 93 20.84 -1.06 21.51
C ALA A 93 19.74 -1.02 20.42
N PRO A 94 19.05 -2.14 20.17
CA PRO A 94 17.93 -2.18 19.21
C PRO A 94 16.80 -1.24 19.66
N VAL A 95 16.12 -0.62 18.71
CA VAL A 95 15.01 0.30 18.96
C VAL A 95 13.74 -0.51 19.19
N ASP A 96 12.92 -0.05 20.12
CA ASP A 96 11.58 -0.61 20.32
C ASP A 96 10.73 -0.38 19.06
N PRO A 97 10.19 -1.45 18.42
CA PRO A 97 9.29 -1.31 17.28
C PRO A 97 8.09 -0.39 17.54
N LEU A 98 7.66 -0.25 18.80
CA LEU A 98 6.54 0.62 19.16
C LEU A 98 6.88 2.11 19.05
N ASP A 99 8.16 2.48 19.10
CA ASP A 99 8.62 3.85 19.01
C ASP A 99 8.82 4.32 17.56
N ILE A 100 8.73 3.41 16.59
CA ILE A 100 8.93 3.68 15.18
C ILE A 100 7.61 4.16 14.55
N GLU A 101 7.66 5.32 13.92
CA GLU A 101 6.52 5.91 13.23
C GLU A 101 6.61 5.70 11.72
N CYS A 102 5.45 5.72 11.06
CA CYS A 102 5.35 5.55 9.60
C CYS A 102 4.65 6.76 8.98
N LYS A 103 5.34 7.44 8.05
CA LYS A 103 4.74 8.52 7.26
C LYS A 103 3.74 7.96 6.25
N PRO A 104 2.77 8.76 5.79
CA PRO A 104 1.83 8.39 4.72
C PRO A 104 2.50 7.91 3.43
N ASP A 105 3.72 8.37 3.13
CA ASP A 105 4.50 7.95 1.97
C ASP A 105 5.19 6.59 2.16
N GLY A 106 5.05 5.97 3.34
CA GLY A 106 5.65 4.69 3.68
C GLY A 106 7.09 4.78 4.19
N LEU A 107 7.61 5.98 4.44
CA LEU A 107 8.91 6.15 5.10
C LEU A 107 8.75 5.92 6.60
N ILE A 108 9.52 4.99 7.15
CA ILE A 108 9.59 4.76 8.60
C ILE A 108 10.65 5.68 9.21
N TYR A 109 10.39 6.20 10.40
CA TYR A 109 11.32 7.06 11.11
C TYR A 109 11.14 6.94 12.62
N LEU A 110 12.23 7.20 13.35
CA LEU A 110 12.18 7.35 14.79
C LEU A 110 11.97 8.84 15.14
N PRO A 111 11.01 9.20 15.99
CA PRO A 111 10.82 10.57 16.41
C PRO A 111 12.06 11.16 17.10
N GLU A 112 12.35 12.43 16.83
CA GLU A 112 13.54 13.15 17.33
C GLU A 112 13.72 13.05 18.85
N ILE A 113 12.62 13.12 19.60
CA ILE A 113 12.66 13.03 21.06
C ILE A 113 13.29 11.72 21.57
N LYS A 114 13.18 10.64 20.81
CA LYS A 114 13.77 9.35 21.16
C LYS A 114 15.30 9.38 21.05
N TYR A 115 15.84 10.02 20.01
CA TYR A 115 17.29 10.24 19.89
C TYR A 115 17.83 11.03 21.08
N ARG A 116 17.16 12.12 21.47
CA ARG A 116 17.57 12.92 22.65
C ARG A 116 17.56 12.12 23.94
N ARG A 117 16.55 11.26 24.13
CA ARG A 117 16.47 10.35 25.29
C ARG A 117 17.61 9.33 25.30
N ILE A 118 17.96 8.78 24.14
CA ILE A 118 19.09 7.85 24.00
C ILE A 118 20.41 8.56 24.33
N LEU A 119 20.63 9.77 23.80
CA LEU A 119 21.82 10.58 24.11
C LEU A 119 21.91 10.95 25.60
N ASN A 120 20.80 11.36 26.20
CA ASN A 120 20.74 11.64 27.64
C ASN A 120 21.01 10.38 28.47
N ARG A 121 20.57 9.21 28.03
CA ARG A 121 20.83 7.94 28.71
C ARG A 121 22.29 7.48 28.54
N ALA A 122 22.88 7.70 27.37
CA ALA A 122 24.25 7.27 27.04
C ALA A 122 25.33 8.18 27.64
N PHE A 123 25.13 9.50 27.60
CA PHE A 123 26.14 10.48 28.00
C PHE A 123 25.78 11.27 29.25
N GLY A 124 24.49 11.35 29.58
CA GLY A 124 23.97 12.25 30.61
C GLY A 124 23.51 13.61 30.02
N PRO A 125 22.53 14.27 30.66
CA PRO A 125 22.11 15.61 30.26
C PRO A 125 23.26 16.61 30.45
N GLY A 126 23.50 17.47 29.45
CA GLY A 126 24.59 18.46 29.46
C GLY A 126 25.94 17.94 28.95
N ALA A 127 26.10 16.62 28.80
CA ALA A 127 27.31 16.03 28.24
C ALA A 127 27.29 15.91 26.71
N TRP A 128 26.29 16.47 26.03
CA TRP A 128 26.22 16.51 24.57
C TRP A 128 25.51 17.77 24.08
N GLY A 129 25.80 18.19 22.84
CA GLY A 129 25.19 19.37 22.24
C GLY A 129 25.41 19.46 20.74
N LEU A 130 24.58 20.27 20.08
CA LEU A 130 24.76 20.64 18.69
C LEU A 130 25.36 22.04 18.60
N ALA A 131 26.55 22.14 18.02
CA ALA A 131 27.19 23.40 17.71
C ALA A 131 26.88 23.79 16.25
N PRO A 132 26.34 24.99 15.97
CA PRO A 132 26.18 25.45 14.61
C PRO A 132 27.55 25.77 13.98
N ARG A 133 27.78 25.30 12.75
CA ARG A 133 29.03 25.56 12.01
C ARG A 133 28.89 26.62 10.93
N SER A 134 27.73 26.66 10.28
CA SER A 134 27.44 27.64 9.23
C SER A 134 26.43 28.69 9.70
N GLU A 135 26.34 29.78 8.95
CA GLU A 135 25.17 30.66 8.98
C GLU A 135 23.93 29.90 8.51
N THR A 136 22.75 30.35 8.94
CA THR A 136 21.48 29.77 8.52
C THR A 136 21.20 30.21 7.08
N ASN A 137 21.23 29.28 6.12
CA ASN A 137 20.82 29.55 4.76
C ASN A 137 19.29 29.48 4.68
N VAL A 138 18.65 30.63 4.50
CA VAL A 138 17.20 30.74 4.32
C VAL A 138 16.93 31.00 2.85
N SER A 139 16.52 29.96 2.15
CA SER A 139 16.03 30.04 0.77
C SER A 139 14.50 30.13 0.76
N ALA A 140 13.88 30.54 -0.35
CA ALA A 140 12.45 30.84 -0.42
C ALA A 140 11.47 29.77 0.14
N LYS A 141 11.87 28.49 0.15
CA LYS A 141 11.05 27.37 0.66
C LYS A 141 11.78 26.42 1.60
N ILE A 142 13.06 26.66 1.88
CA ILE A 142 13.89 25.72 2.65
C ILE A 142 14.88 26.47 3.54
N VAL A 143 14.98 26.03 4.78
CA VAL A 143 16.02 26.46 5.73
C VAL A 143 17.04 25.34 5.82
N SER A 144 18.31 25.67 5.63
CA SER A 144 19.41 24.71 5.76
C SER A 144 20.54 25.27 6.61
N ARG A 145 21.13 24.43 7.46
CA ARG A 145 22.27 24.81 8.31
C ARG A 145 23.10 23.59 8.67
N GLU A 146 24.40 23.79 8.75
CA GLU A 146 25.35 22.77 9.19
C GLU A 146 25.53 22.79 10.71
N TYR A 147 25.48 21.60 11.31
CA TYR A 147 25.68 21.41 12.75
C TYR A 147 26.73 20.32 13.01
N ALA A 148 27.52 20.53 14.05
CA ALA A 148 28.41 19.54 14.64
C ALA A 148 27.78 18.97 15.91
N LEU A 149 27.70 17.65 16.01
CA LEU A 149 27.39 16.96 17.25
C LEU A 149 28.66 16.81 18.08
N VAL A 150 28.62 17.35 19.29
CA VAL A 150 29.69 17.25 20.28
C VAL A 150 29.15 16.42 21.44
N CYS A 151 29.89 15.40 21.86
CA CYS A 151 29.56 14.57 23.01
C CYS A 151 30.80 14.46 23.90
N GLN A 152 30.68 14.65 25.21
CA GLN A 152 31.77 14.60 26.18
C GLN A 152 32.99 15.46 25.78
N GLY A 153 32.75 16.63 25.18
CA GLY A 153 33.82 17.55 24.77
C GLY A 153 34.62 17.11 23.54
N ARG A 154 34.10 16.18 22.73
CA ARG A 154 34.70 15.78 21.45
C ARG A 154 33.70 15.87 20.30
N LEU A 155 34.21 16.27 19.14
CA LEU A 155 33.44 16.22 17.89
C LEU A 155 33.14 14.75 17.53
N VAL A 156 31.87 14.47 17.24
CA VAL A 156 31.40 13.15 16.85
C VAL A 156 31.09 13.08 15.36
N ALA A 157 30.23 13.98 14.90
CA ALA A 157 29.70 13.97 13.54
C ALA A 157 29.30 15.37 13.11
N ILE A 158 29.32 15.60 11.80
CA ILE A 158 28.90 16.86 11.18
C ILE A 158 27.83 16.52 10.15
N ALA A 159 26.70 17.21 10.23
CA ALA A 159 25.63 17.02 9.26
C ALA A 159 24.93 18.34 8.95
N ARG A 160 24.48 18.47 7.71
CA ARG A 160 23.58 19.53 7.29
C ARG A 160 22.14 19.11 7.55
N GLY A 161 21.45 19.91 8.37
CA GLY A 161 20.01 19.85 8.55
C GLY A 161 19.31 20.66 7.47
N GLU A 162 18.13 20.21 7.10
CA GLU A 162 17.27 20.92 6.17
C GLU A 162 15.80 20.76 6.56
N GLN A 163 15.03 21.82 6.34
CA GLN A 163 13.60 21.83 6.60
C GLN A 163 12.88 22.73 5.60
N GLU A 164 11.87 22.17 4.94
CA GLU A 164 10.96 22.94 4.09
C GLU A 164 9.95 23.75 4.91
N TYR A 165 9.62 24.94 4.42
CA TYR A 165 8.60 25.81 5.00
C TYR A 165 7.75 26.45 3.90
N PHE A 166 6.51 26.80 4.24
CA PHE A 166 5.53 27.31 3.26
C PHE A 166 5.29 28.82 3.37
N ASP A 167 5.46 29.39 4.56
CA ASP A 167 5.29 30.83 4.83
C ASP A 167 6.52 31.38 5.56
N VAL A 168 6.91 32.61 5.24
CA VAL A 168 8.07 33.31 5.82
C VAL A 168 7.92 33.47 7.33
N ASN A 169 6.70 33.60 7.85
CA ASN A 169 6.45 33.62 9.30
C ASN A 169 6.81 32.29 9.99
N GLY A 170 6.91 31.19 9.22
CA GLY A 170 7.29 29.86 9.70
C GLY A 170 8.80 29.62 9.80
N VAL A 171 9.66 30.58 9.42
CA VAL A 171 11.12 30.44 9.45
C VAL A 171 11.67 30.08 10.84
N PRO A 172 11.19 30.64 11.97
CA PRO A 172 11.68 30.24 13.30
C PRO A 172 11.42 28.76 13.61
N THR A 173 10.20 28.28 13.34
CA THR A 173 9.84 26.86 13.50
C THR A 173 10.64 25.96 12.57
N ALA A 174 10.84 26.39 11.32
CA ALA A 174 11.66 25.66 10.36
C ALA A 174 13.14 25.59 10.78
N THR A 175 13.65 26.63 11.46
CA THR A 175 15.03 26.67 11.97
C THR A 175 15.23 25.65 13.10
N GLU A 176 14.28 25.54 14.03
CA GLU A 176 14.32 24.50 15.07
C GLU A 176 14.20 23.09 14.48
N ALA A 177 13.29 22.88 13.52
CA ALA A 177 13.16 21.60 12.83
C ALA A 177 14.41 21.24 11.99
N CYS A 178 15.10 22.23 11.40
CA CYS A 178 16.38 22.04 10.72
C CYS A 178 17.46 21.53 11.69
N LYS A 179 17.55 22.10 12.91
CA LYS A 179 18.46 21.63 13.97
C LYS A 179 18.17 20.19 14.38
N SER A 180 16.89 19.87 14.58
CA SER A 180 16.40 18.52 14.88
C SER A 180 16.73 17.51 13.78
N ASN A 181 16.61 17.93 12.51
CA ASN A 181 16.96 17.11 11.36
C ASN A 181 18.45 16.77 11.35
N ALA A 182 19.31 17.76 11.58
CA ALA A 182 20.76 17.55 11.70
C ALA A 182 21.11 16.60 12.84
N LEU A 183 20.44 16.71 14.00
CA LEU A 183 20.66 15.83 15.14
C LEU A 183 20.52 14.35 14.75
N MET A 184 19.42 14.01 14.09
CA MET A 184 19.12 12.63 13.70
C MET A 184 20.16 12.09 12.71
N ARG A 185 20.63 12.94 11.78
CA ARG A 185 21.69 12.58 10.83
C ARG A 185 23.02 12.31 11.54
N CYS A 186 23.43 13.18 12.48
CA CYS A 186 24.64 12.97 13.27
C CYS A 186 24.56 11.72 14.16
N CYS A 187 23.37 11.41 14.71
CA CYS A 187 23.16 10.23 15.56
C CYS A 187 23.34 8.90 14.79
N LYS A 188 23.24 8.93 13.46
CA LYS A 188 23.51 7.74 12.62
C LYS A 188 24.95 7.27 12.76
N ASP A 189 25.90 8.20 12.82
CA ASP A 189 27.34 7.88 12.96
C ASP A 189 27.67 7.30 14.34
N LEU A 190 26.82 7.55 15.35
CA LEU A 190 26.87 6.90 16.66
C LEU A 190 26.29 5.49 16.67
N GLY A 191 25.65 5.06 15.57
CA GLY A 191 24.97 3.77 15.47
C GLY A 191 23.54 3.75 16.00
N ILE A 192 22.98 4.89 16.42
CA ILE A 192 21.61 4.95 16.94
C ILE A 192 20.62 4.68 15.81
N ALA A 193 19.73 3.72 16.03
CA ALA A 193 18.63 3.38 15.12
C ALA A 193 19.08 3.05 13.68
N SER A 194 20.28 2.47 13.53
CA SER A 194 20.86 2.09 12.24
C SER A 194 19.97 1.11 11.45
N GLU A 195 19.19 0.28 12.16
CA GLU A 195 18.26 -0.70 11.59
C GLU A 195 17.14 -0.08 10.73
N LEU A 196 16.74 1.17 10.98
CA LEU A 196 15.74 1.88 10.17
C LEU A 196 16.18 2.10 8.71
N TRP A 197 17.48 1.96 8.45
CA TRP A 197 18.09 2.10 7.13
C TRP A 197 18.36 0.76 6.45
N ASP A 198 18.12 -0.37 7.12
CA ASP A 198 18.24 -1.70 6.51
C ASP A 198 16.98 -2.02 5.68
N PRO A 199 17.10 -2.24 4.35
CA PRO A 199 15.99 -2.63 3.49
C PRO A 199 15.26 -3.92 3.92
N ARG A 200 15.92 -4.81 4.67
CA ARG A 200 15.30 -6.03 5.22
C ARG A 200 14.38 -5.67 6.38
N PHE A 201 14.91 -4.92 7.36
CA PHE A 201 14.14 -4.43 8.50
C PHE A 201 12.92 -3.62 8.06
N ILE A 202 13.08 -2.71 7.09
CA ILE A 202 11.97 -1.90 6.55
C ILE A 202 10.84 -2.78 6.01
N ARG A 203 11.16 -3.85 5.28
CA ARG A 203 10.15 -4.76 4.71
C ARG A 203 9.43 -5.56 5.79
N GLU A 204 10.17 -6.13 6.73
CA GLU A 204 9.59 -6.90 7.84
C GLU A 204 8.74 -6.02 8.76
N PHE A 205 9.21 -4.83 9.09
CA PHE A 205 8.49 -3.87 9.91
C PHE A 205 7.18 -3.45 9.23
N LYS A 206 7.22 -3.12 7.94
CA LYS A 206 6.02 -2.75 7.18
C LYS A 206 4.99 -3.88 7.14
N ALA A 207 5.42 -5.13 6.93
CA ALA A 207 4.51 -6.26 6.93
C ALA A 207 3.84 -6.48 8.30
N LYS A 208 4.62 -6.34 9.38
CA LYS A 208 4.16 -6.58 10.76
C LYS A 208 3.30 -5.43 11.31
N TYR A 209 3.69 -4.18 11.10
CA TYR A 209 3.13 -3.02 11.81
C TYR A 209 2.42 -1.98 10.91
N CYS A 210 2.56 -2.07 9.58
CA CYS A 210 1.95 -1.10 8.66
C CYS A 210 0.86 -1.74 7.79
N VAL A 211 -0.02 -0.90 7.24
CA VAL A 211 -1.07 -1.28 6.28
C VAL A 211 -1.11 -0.25 5.17
N GLU A 212 -1.25 -0.73 3.93
CA GLU A 212 -1.57 0.10 2.77
C GLU A 212 -3.06 0.38 2.71
N ILE A 213 -3.44 1.65 2.57
CA ILE A 213 -4.84 2.08 2.50
C ILE A 213 -5.00 3.03 1.33
N PHE A 214 -6.10 2.89 0.61
CA PHE A 214 -6.53 3.91 -0.35
C PHE A 214 -7.13 5.07 0.43
N ALA A 215 -6.54 6.26 0.30
CA ALA A 215 -7.06 7.47 0.90
C ALA A 215 -7.59 8.41 -0.17
N GLU A 216 -8.71 9.05 0.10
CA GLU A 216 -9.32 10.07 -0.76
C GLU A 216 -8.99 11.45 -0.21
N HIS A 217 -8.44 12.32 -1.06
CA HIS A 217 -8.17 13.70 -0.70
C HIS A 217 -9.49 14.50 -0.69
N LEU A 218 -9.90 15.03 0.46
CA LEU A 218 -11.22 15.68 0.63
C LEU A 218 -11.47 16.84 -0.37
N PRO A 219 -10.51 17.75 -0.63
CA PRO A 219 -10.71 18.83 -1.60
C PRO A 219 -10.77 18.39 -3.06
N THR A 220 -9.98 17.37 -3.45
CA THR A 220 -9.77 17.03 -4.88
C THR A 220 -10.40 15.70 -5.28
N LYS A 221 -10.93 14.93 -4.32
CA LYS A 221 -11.50 13.58 -4.48
C LYS A 221 -10.56 12.57 -5.17
N LYS A 222 -9.27 12.88 -5.24
CA LYS A 222 -8.26 11.99 -5.83
C LYS A 222 -7.94 10.88 -4.84
N LYS A 223 -7.97 9.63 -5.31
CA LYS A 223 -7.59 8.45 -4.53
C LYS A 223 -6.09 8.20 -4.67
N LYS A 224 -5.37 8.11 -3.56
CA LYS A 224 -3.94 7.77 -3.51
C LYS A 224 -3.73 6.60 -2.54
N LYS A 225 -2.84 5.67 -2.87
CA LYS A 225 -2.38 4.66 -1.89
C LYS A 225 -1.46 5.34 -0.88
N LEU A 226 -1.81 5.25 0.39
CA LEU A 226 -1.03 5.77 1.51
C LEU A 226 -0.75 4.64 2.50
N TRP A 227 0.35 4.77 3.23
CA TRP A 227 0.69 3.89 4.32
C TRP A 227 0.17 4.46 5.63
N ARG A 228 -0.30 3.60 6.54
CA ARG A 228 -0.46 3.96 7.94
C ARG A 228 0.00 2.84 8.85
N ARG A 229 0.36 3.19 10.08
CA ARG A 229 0.59 2.21 11.13
C ARG A 229 -0.75 1.57 11.55
N LYS A 230 -0.71 0.28 11.94
CA LYS A 230 -1.89 -0.48 12.36
C LYS A 230 -2.57 0.15 13.57
N ASP A 231 -1.76 0.58 14.54
CA ASP A 231 -2.21 1.14 15.83
C ASP A 231 -2.61 2.62 15.76
N ALA A 232 -2.18 3.32 14.69
CA ALA A 232 -2.43 4.74 14.56
C ALA A 232 -3.93 5.03 14.28
N PRO A 233 -4.45 6.18 14.74
CA PRO A 233 -5.80 6.62 14.41
C PRO A 233 -5.98 6.76 12.89
N LYS A 234 -7.24 6.78 12.45
CA LYS A 234 -7.61 6.98 11.04
C LYS A 234 -6.95 8.25 10.48
N LEU A 235 -6.70 8.26 9.17
CA LEU A 235 -6.07 9.40 8.51
C LEU A 235 -6.83 10.70 8.82
N ALA A 236 -6.08 11.71 9.25
CA ALA A 236 -6.57 13.06 9.50
C ALA A 236 -6.54 13.90 8.21
N TYR A 237 -7.26 15.02 8.23
CA TYR A 237 -7.28 16.00 7.15
C TYR A 237 -5.85 16.31 6.65
N PRO A 238 -5.61 16.31 5.31
CA PRO A 238 -6.57 16.44 4.21
C PRO A 238 -7.03 15.12 3.56
N TYR A 239 -6.59 13.97 4.08
CA TYR A 239 -6.92 12.66 3.53
C TYR A 239 -7.92 11.93 4.43
N GLN A 240 -8.94 11.32 3.84
CA GLN A 240 -9.85 10.42 4.53
C GLN A 240 -9.61 8.99 4.03
N ASP A 241 -9.69 8.00 4.93
CA ASP A 241 -9.66 6.59 4.54
C ASP A 241 -10.78 6.34 3.51
N ALA A 242 -10.40 6.11 2.24
CA ALA A 242 -11.34 5.64 1.25
C ALA A 242 -11.59 4.19 1.62
N LEU A 243 -12.78 3.92 2.14
CA LEU A 243 -13.23 2.57 2.44
C LEU A 243 -12.87 1.69 1.25
N HIS A 244 -12.01 0.69 1.48
CA HIS A 244 -11.88 -0.41 0.56
C HIS A 244 -13.31 -0.88 0.27
N PRO A 245 -13.70 -1.27 -0.95
CA PRO A 245 -14.95 -2.01 -1.17
C PRO A 245 -15.01 -3.36 -0.41
N VAL A 246 -14.08 -3.60 0.51
CA VAL A 246 -14.08 -4.72 1.43
C VAL A 246 -14.62 -4.22 2.78
N ARG A 247 -15.88 -4.58 3.01
CA ARG A 247 -16.53 -4.65 4.34
C ARG A 247 -16.76 -3.31 5.02
N ILE A 248 -17.70 -2.54 4.47
CA ILE A 248 -18.69 -1.87 5.31
C ILE A 248 -19.55 -2.98 5.94
N TYR A 249 -19.01 -3.69 6.92
CA TYR A 249 -19.86 -4.20 7.99
C TYR A 249 -20.16 -2.98 8.86
N CYS A 250 -21.15 -2.24 8.39
CA CYS A 250 -22.03 -1.51 9.28
C CYS A 250 -22.36 -2.45 10.45
N LEU A 251 -22.40 -1.93 11.67
CA LEU A 251 -22.71 -2.62 12.92
C LEU A 251 -24.17 -3.14 12.98
N THR A 252 -24.62 -3.77 11.90
CA THR A 252 -25.85 -4.56 11.80
C THR A 252 -25.53 -5.74 10.87
N PRO A 253 -25.83 -7.00 11.25
CA PRO A 253 -25.50 -8.17 10.45
C PRO A 253 -26.43 -8.23 9.24
N LEU A 254 -26.12 -7.48 8.19
CA LEU A 254 -26.60 -7.81 6.85
C LEU A 254 -25.68 -8.91 6.32
N VAL A 255 -26.02 -10.14 6.68
CA VAL A 255 -25.39 -11.35 6.17
C VAL A 255 -25.58 -11.35 4.65
N VAL A 256 -24.49 -11.14 3.91
CA VAL A 256 -24.46 -11.37 2.47
C VAL A 256 -24.40 -12.89 2.28
N SER A 257 -25.37 -13.45 1.55
CA SER A 257 -25.42 -14.89 1.32
C SER A 257 -24.18 -15.37 0.56
N LYS A 258 -23.60 -16.51 0.99
CA LYS A 258 -22.41 -17.10 0.36
C LYS A 258 -22.69 -17.67 -1.03
N HIS A 259 -23.94 -18.07 -1.27
CA HIS A 259 -24.34 -18.82 -2.47
C HIS A 259 -24.92 -17.91 -3.57
N VAL A 260 -25.75 -16.94 -3.19
CA VAL A 260 -26.38 -15.98 -4.11
C VAL A 260 -26.03 -14.55 -3.68
N LEU A 261 -25.03 -13.98 -4.34
CA LEU A 261 -24.45 -12.70 -3.93
C LEU A 261 -25.41 -11.51 -4.08
N ASN A 262 -26.37 -11.63 -5.00
CA ASN A 262 -27.35 -10.60 -5.34
C ASN A 262 -28.76 -10.88 -4.79
N ALA A 263 -28.93 -11.74 -3.78
CA ALA A 263 -30.24 -12.05 -3.21
C ALA A 263 -30.91 -10.80 -2.60
N GLN A 264 -32.07 -10.39 -3.16
CA GLN A 264 -32.80 -9.18 -2.75
C GLN A 264 -33.90 -9.41 -1.71
N VAL A 265 -34.31 -10.66 -1.51
CA VAL A 265 -35.30 -11.09 -0.51
C VAL A 265 -34.70 -12.20 0.35
N SER A 266 -35.20 -12.33 1.59
CA SER A 266 -34.96 -13.52 2.40
C SER A 266 -36.26 -14.29 2.58
N ILE A 267 -36.15 -15.62 2.58
CA ILE A 267 -37.26 -16.56 2.60
C ILE A 267 -37.38 -17.15 4.00
N ARG A 268 -38.60 -17.22 4.54
CA ARG A 268 -38.85 -17.92 5.80
C ARG A 268 -39.03 -19.41 5.54
N ALA A 269 -38.17 -20.23 6.12
CA ALA A 269 -38.29 -21.68 6.06
C ALA A 269 -39.45 -22.16 6.95
N PRO A 270 -40.42 -22.94 6.42
CA PRO A 270 -41.58 -23.38 7.21
C PRO A 270 -41.21 -24.43 8.28
N CYS A 271 -40.14 -25.19 8.07
CA CYS A 271 -39.66 -26.23 8.99
C CYS A 271 -39.11 -25.67 10.31
N CYS A 272 -38.17 -24.72 10.25
CA CYS A 272 -37.50 -24.15 11.42
C CYS A 272 -37.96 -22.73 11.76
N LYS A 273 -38.86 -22.14 10.96
CA LYS A 273 -39.39 -20.77 11.11
C LYS A 273 -38.33 -19.66 11.10
N LYS A 274 -37.10 -19.97 10.63
CA LYS A 274 -35.97 -19.04 10.46
C LYS A 274 -35.91 -18.46 9.04
N TRP A 275 -35.15 -17.38 8.87
CA TRP A 275 -34.99 -16.67 7.60
C TRP A 275 -33.66 -17.02 6.93
N PHE A 276 -33.72 -17.32 5.64
CA PHE A 276 -32.55 -17.67 4.83
C PHE A 276 -32.61 -17.00 3.46
N ASP A 277 -31.45 -16.69 2.88
CA ASP A 277 -31.38 -16.08 1.56
C ASP A 277 -31.53 -17.08 0.41
N CYS A 278 -31.19 -18.36 0.64
CA CYS A 278 -31.30 -19.43 -0.33
C CYS A 278 -31.45 -20.79 0.36
N ALA A 279 -31.81 -21.82 -0.40
CA ALA A 279 -31.94 -23.19 0.10
C ALA A 279 -30.61 -23.80 0.56
N GLU A 280 -29.49 -23.42 -0.06
CA GLU A 280 -28.16 -23.89 0.33
C GLU A 280 -27.75 -23.32 1.70
N CYS A 281 -28.08 -22.06 2.00
CA CYS A 281 -27.86 -21.48 3.33
C CYS A 281 -28.68 -22.21 4.43
N HIS A 282 -29.87 -22.70 4.10
CA HIS A 282 -30.62 -23.55 5.02
C HIS A 282 -29.90 -24.88 5.25
N ALA A 283 -29.44 -25.54 4.18
CA ALA A 283 -28.75 -26.82 4.28
C ALA A 283 -27.41 -26.75 5.06
N GLU A 284 -26.71 -25.62 5.02
CA GLU A 284 -25.49 -25.42 5.82
C GLU A 284 -25.77 -25.19 7.31
N SER A 285 -26.91 -24.57 7.64
CA SER A 285 -27.22 -24.14 9.01
C SER A 285 -28.10 -25.13 9.78
N GLU A 286 -28.87 -25.93 9.07
CA GLU A 286 -29.84 -26.86 9.63
C GLU A 286 -29.57 -28.28 9.15
N THR A 287 -29.75 -29.26 10.03
CA THR A 287 -29.45 -30.68 9.78
C THR A 287 -30.56 -31.44 9.04
N HIS A 288 -31.62 -30.74 8.60
CA HIS A 288 -32.79 -31.34 7.96
C HIS A 288 -33.09 -30.73 6.58
N PRO A 289 -33.76 -31.45 5.68
CA PRO A 289 -34.14 -30.93 4.38
C PRO A 289 -35.27 -29.88 4.51
N LEU A 290 -35.24 -28.88 3.63
CA LEU A 290 -36.25 -27.83 3.58
C LEU A 290 -37.62 -28.40 3.17
N VAL A 291 -38.63 -28.18 4.01
CA VAL A 291 -40.03 -28.57 3.73
C VAL A 291 -40.62 -27.65 2.66
N ARG A 292 -41.31 -28.23 1.67
CA ARG A 292 -41.97 -27.47 0.59
C ARG A 292 -43.40 -27.12 1.00
N THR A 293 -43.76 -25.86 0.85
CA THR A 293 -45.13 -25.35 1.02
C THR A 293 -45.54 -24.55 -0.20
N THR A 294 -46.85 -24.45 -0.44
CA THR A 294 -47.43 -23.63 -1.52
C THR A 294 -47.42 -22.14 -1.18
N GLU A 295 -47.56 -21.80 0.10
CA GLU A 295 -47.45 -20.42 0.58
C GLU A 295 -46.00 -20.16 1.03
N MET A 296 -45.38 -19.09 0.49
CA MET A 296 -44.05 -18.66 0.87
C MET A 296 -44.08 -17.26 1.45
N ALA A 297 -43.37 -17.08 2.58
CA ALA A 297 -43.21 -15.78 3.23
C ALA A 297 -41.82 -15.21 2.93
N PHE A 298 -41.79 -13.98 2.43
CA PHE A 298 -40.60 -13.26 2.04
C PHE A 298 -40.44 -11.99 2.88
N ILE A 299 -39.19 -11.54 3.02
CA ILE A 299 -38.87 -10.21 3.53
C ILE A 299 -38.01 -9.50 2.49
N CYS A 300 -38.45 -8.32 2.06
CA CYS A 300 -37.72 -7.52 1.08
C CYS A 300 -36.55 -6.82 1.75
N LYS A 301 -35.33 -6.94 1.21
CA LYS A 301 -34.15 -6.25 1.78
C LYS A 301 -34.16 -4.75 1.52
N LYS A 302 -34.85 -4.29 0.46
CA LYS A 302 -34.97 -2.86 0.12
C LYS A 302 -35.90 -2.11 1.08
N CYS A 303 -37.10 -2.64 1.35
CA CYS A 303 -38.10 -1.97 2.20
C CYS A 303 -38.27 -2.60 3.58
N LYS A 304 -37.62 -3.73 3.87
CA LYS A 304 -37.67 -4.48 5.14
C LYS A 304 -39.08 -4.93 5.58
N LYS A 305 -40.07 -4.88 4.68
CA LYS A 305 -41.43 -5.35 4.94
C LYS A 305 -41.57 -6.82 4.53
N ALA A 306 -42.28 -7.57 5.37
CA ALA A 306 -42.61 -8.96 5.11
C ALA A 306 -43.90 -9.06 4.29
N PHE A 307 -43.91 -9.95 3.31
CA PHE A 307 -45.07 -10.22 2.45
C PHE A 307 -45.18 -11.73 2.18
N ARG A 308 -46.36 -12.18 1.78
CA ARG A 308 -46.63 -13.59 1.46
C ARG A 308 -47.03 -13.71 0.01
N LYS A 309 -46.63 -14.82 -0.62
CA LYS A 309 -46.98 -15.13 -2.00
C LYS A 309 -47.30 -16.60 -2.13
N ASP A 310 -48.38 -16.89 -2.85
CA ASP A 310 -48.82 -18.23 -3.16
C ASP A 310 -48.15 -18.68 -4.46
N MET A 311 -47.42 -19.78 -4.40
CA MET A 311 -46.70 -20.36 -5.54
C MET A 311 -47.62 -21.14 -6.49
N ALA A 312 -48.88 -21.35 -6.11
CA ALA A 312 -49.87 -22.04 -6.94
C ALA A 312 -50.40 -21.16 -8.09
N ASN A 313 -50.50 -19.85 -7.87
CA ASN A 313 -50.95 -18.87 -8.87
C ASN A 313 -49.89 -17.79 -9.04
N TYR A 314 -48.86 -18.12 -9.81
CA TYR A 314 -47.68 -17.27 -10.01
C TYR A 314 -47.78 -16.51 -11.34
N GLU A 315 -47.97 -15.20 -11.27
CA GLU A 315 -48.08 -14.29 -12.42
C GLU A 315 -46.86 -13.34 -12.49
N GLU A 316 -46.62 -12.70 -13.64
CA GLU A 316 -45.46 -11.81 -13.83
C GLU A 316 -45.46 -10.59 -12.87
N SER A 317 -46.64 -10.14 -12.43
CA SER A 317 -46.78 -9.12 -11.39
C SER A 317 -46.17 -9.53 -10.05
N ASP A 318 -46.03 -10.83 -9.81
CA ASP A 318 -45.57 -11.40 -8.55
C ASP A 318 -44.06 -11.43 -8.42
N GLU A 319 -43.33 -11.11 -9.49
CA GLU A 319 -41.87 -10.95 -9.46
C GLU A 319 -41.42 -9.67 -8.72
N PHE A 320 -42.37 -8.81 -8.35
CA PHE A 320 -42.15 -7.54 -7.68
C PHE A 320 -42.62 -7.55 -6.22
N CYS A 321 -41.90 -6.82 -5.38
CA CYS A 321 -42.34 -6.61 -4.00
C CYS A 321 -43.54 -5.64 -3.96
N PRO A 322 -44.66 -6.00 -3.29
CA PRO A 322 -45.89 -5.19 -3.26
C PRO A 322 -45.75 -3.86 -2.49
N HIS A 323 -44.60 -3.62 -1.86
CA HIS A 323 -44.37 -2.44 -1.02
C HIS A 323 -43.41 -1.41 -1.63
N CYS A 324 -42.60 -1.80 -2.60
CA CYS A 324 -41.54 -0.92 -3.12
C CYS A 324 -41.12 -1.25 -4.56
N ASP A 325 -41.94 -2.03 -5.27
CA ASP A 325 -41.78 -2.47 -6.66
C ASP A 325 -40.37 -2.98 -6.98
N ASN A 326 -39.78 -3.67 -6.02
CA ASN A 326 -38.44 -4.22 -6.16
C ASN A 326 -38.53 -5.59 -6.84
N HIS A 327 -37.95 -5.70 -8.04
CA HIS A 327 -37.89 -6.95 -8.81
C HIS A 327 -36.92 -7.93 -8.14
N TYR A 328 -37.47 -8.94 -7.47
CA TYR A 328 -36.68 -9.85 -6.65
C TYR A 328 -36.36 -11.17 -7.34
N VAL A 329 -37.00 -11.46 -8.48
CA VAL A 329 -36.73 -12.63 -9.31
C VAL A 329 -35.72 -12.28 -10.40
N ILE A 330 -34.44 -12.33 -10.02
CA ILE A 330 -33.32 -11.98 -10.91
C ILE A 330 -32.37 -13.16 -11.08
N GLU A 331 -31.55 -13.12 -12.13
CA GLU A 331 -30.53 -14.14 -12.38
C GLU A 331 -29.51 -14.18 -11.24
N ALA A 332 -29.31 -15.37 -10.65
CA ALA A 332 -28.44 -15.57 -9.50
C ALA A 332 -26.96 -15.42 -9.89
N LYS A 333 -26.25 -14.52 -9.20
CA LYS A 333 -24.79 -14.39 -9.30
C LYS A 333 -24.14 -15.32 -8.29
N THR A 334 -23.60 -16.43 -8.77
CA THR A 334 -22.82 -17.39 -7.97
C THR A 334 -21.34 -17.00 -7.95
N PRO A 335 -20.63 -17.19 -6.82
CA PRO A 335 -19.18 -16.94 -6.78
C PRO A 335 -18.45 -17.89 -7.74
N GLN A 336 -17.74 -17.34 -8.72
CA GLN A 336 -16.84 -18.11 -9.59
C GLN A 336 -15.50 -18.28 -8.86
N ALA A 337 -15.14 -19.52 -8.52
CA ALA A 337 -13.83 -19.83 -7.97
C ALA A 337 -12.76 -19.69 -9.07
N ILE A 338 -12.16 -18.51 -9.20
CA ILE A 338 -10.99 -18.30 -10.04
C ILE A 338 -9.77 -18.72 -9.23
N VAL A 339 -9.15 -19.84 -9.61
CA VAL A 339 -7.85 -20.26 -9.08
C VAL A 339 -6.78 -19.36 -9.70
N GLY A 340 -6.46 -18.27 -9.01
CA GLY A 340 -5.30 -17.45 -9.32
C GLY A 340 -4.05 -18.17 -8.83
N VAL A 341 -3.20 -18.64 -9.73
CA VAL A 341 -1.83 -19.01 -9.36
C VAL A 341 -1.08 -17.70 -9.15
N GLU A 342 -0.92 -17.30 -7.88
CA GLU A 342 -0.06 -16.19 -7.53
C GLU A 342 1.37 -16.56 -7.93
N GLY A 343 1.87 -15.91 -8.98
CA GLY A 343 3.27 -16.03 -9.37
C GLY A 343 4.12 -15.27 -8.38
N ASP A 344 4.76 -15.97 -7.46
CA ASP A 344 5.82 -15.41 -6.63
C ASP A 344 7.00 -14.92 -7.49
N ASP A 345 7.77 -14.00 -6.92
CA ASP A 345 8.90 -13.28 -7.54
C ASP A 345 9.77 -14.20 -8.42
N ALA A 346 10.00 -13.80 -9.67
CA ALA A 346 10.68 -14.57 -10.71
C ALA A 346 12.11 -15.03 -10.34
N ARG A 347 12.70 -14.48 -9.27
CA ARG A 347 13.99 -14.92 -8.73
C ARG A 347 13.93 -16.22 -7.94
N VAL A 348 12.78 -16.57 -7.35
CA VAL A 348 12.64 -17.75 -6.48
C VAL A 348 12.06 -18.94 -7.23
N ASP A 349 11.16 -18.71 -8.18
CA ASP A 349 10.53 -19.79 -8.94
C ASP A 349 10.67 -19.61 -10.47
N ALA A 350 11.76 -20.15 -11.02
CA ALA A 350 12.10 -20.06 -12.44
C ALA A 350 11.16 -20.89 -13.35
N ARG A 351 10.20 -21.64 -12.78
CA ARG A 351 9.30 -22.52 -13.54
C ARG A 351 8.33 -21.78 -14.46
N MET A 352 8.06 -20.50 -14.20
CA MET A 352 7.16 -19.66 -14.99
C MET A 352 7.87 -18.80 -16.05
N LEU A 353 9.21 -18.74 -16.06
CA LEU A 353 9.96 -18.07 -17.12
C LEU A 353 10.20 -19.02 -18.29
N LYS A 354 9.72 -18.63 -19.46
CA LYS A 354 9.93 -19.37 -20.71
C LYS A 354 11.26 -18.91 -21.31
N ASP A 355 12.26 -19.81 -21.33
CA ASP A 355 13.56 -19.53 -21.95
C ASP A 355 13.48 -19.76 -23.47
N ASP A 356 13.57 -18.67 -24.24
CA ASP A 356 13.47 -18.69 -25.70
C ASP A 356 14.70 -19.30 -26.41
N ARG A 357 15.78 -19.60 -25.67
CA ARG A 357 16.99 -20.24 -26.23
C ARG A 357 16.91 -21.76 -26.28
N VAL A 358 16.02 -22.37 -25.50
CA VAL A 358 15.84 -23.82 -25.48
C VAL A 358 14.74 -24.18 -26.48
N LYS A 359 15.08 -24.96 -27.51
CA LYS A 359 14.12 -25.44 -28.50
C LYS A 359 13.02 -26.21 -27.79
N GLN A 360 11.79 -25.69 -27.78
CA GLN A 360 10.67 -26.34 -27.10
C GLN A 360 10.47 -27.76 -27.65
N THR A 361 10.82 -28.78 -26.87
CA THR A 361 10.48 -30.15 -27.20
C THR A 361 8.97 -30.26 -27.19
N LYS A 362 8.34 -30.52 -28.34
CA LYS A 362 6.91 -30.82 -28.45
C LYS A 362 6.59 -31.90 -27.41
N LYS A 363 5.85 -31.54 -26.36
CA LYS A 363 5.32 -32.52 -25.42
C LYS A 363 4.42 -33.45 -26.22
N ARG A 364 4.80 -34.72 -26.35
CA ARG A 364 3.95 -35.78 -26.90
C ARG A 364 2.73 -35.87 -25.99
N THR A 365 1.58 -35.46 -26.51
CA THR A 365 0.29 -35.67 -25.84
C THR A 365 -0.15 -37.10 -26.08
N ILE A 366 -0.60 -37.78 -25.03
CA ILE A 366 -1.12 -39.17 -25.02
C ILE A 366 -2.24 -39.45 -26.05
N PHE A 367 -2.79 -38.42 -26.70
CA PHE A 367 -3.93 -38.52 -27.62
C PHE A 367 -3.60 -38.14 -29.08
N SER A 368 -2.35 -38.22 -29.50
CA SER A 368 -1.98 -38.01 -30.91
C SER A 368 -1.90 -39.34 -31.66
N ARG A 369 -2.59 -39.41 -32.79
CA ARG A 369 -2.96 -40.63 -33.54
C ARG A 369 -1.83 -41.24 -34.38
N ASP A 370 -0.58 -40.84 -34.13
CA ASP A 370 0.57 -41.14 -35.00
C ASP A 370 1.51 -42.22 -34.42
N ASP A 371 1.26 -42.73 -33.21
CA ASP A 371 2.11 -43.75 -32.55
C ASP A 371 1.83 -45.21 -33.02
N PHE A 372 1.11 -45.44 -34.13
CA PHE A 372 0.79 -46.79 -34.62
C PHE A 372 1.73 -47.30 -35.73
N GLU A 373 2.51 -46.43 -36.40
CA GLU A 373 3.36 -46.83 -37.54
C GLU A 373 4.80 -47.25 -37.18
N ASP A 374 5.31 -46.93 -35.99
CA ASP A 374 6.72 -47.19 -35.63
C ASP A 374 6.96 -48.53 -34.87
N ARG A 375 5.98 -49.46 -34.87
CA ARG A 375 6.10 -50.77 -34.20
C ARG A 375 6.02 -52.00 -35.12
N LEU A 376 6.02 -51.80 -36.42
CA LEU A 376 6.16 -52.87 -37.42
C LEU A 376 7.27 -52.49 -38.40
N GLY A 377 8.51 -52.77 -37.99
CA GLY A 377 9.72 -52.58 -38.79
C GLY A 377 10.89 -53.27 -38.12
#